data_AF-A0A7Y8HW96-F1
#
_entry.id   AF-A0A7Y8HW96-F1
#
_cell.length_a   1.000
_cell.length_b   1.000
_cell.length_c   1.000
_cell.angle_alpha   90.00
_cell.angle_beta   90.00
_cell.angle_gamma   90.00
#
_symmetry.space_group_name_H-M   'P 1'
#
loop_
_entity.id
_entity.type
_entity.pdbx_description
1 polymer ?
#
loop_
_entity_poly.entity_id
_entity_poly.type
_entity_poly.pdbx_seq_one_letter_code
_entity_poly.pdbx_strand_id
1 'polypeptide(L)'
;MKESKFKEVFIFVAGTTPQIITETIYALIHKKPPVYPEEIFVITTSHGKKLIRKNLIDSGRFSEFCKEFGIQESLLNQDSIIVVKDSKGNELDDVRNGQENECLGDFITEFIKEKASEHSTRLHCSLAGGRKTMSFYLGSALQLFGRPWDKLYHVLVSPEFESNPDFYYKPKKNKVFKKDAKELHTKDAEIFLAELPFIILREKIPLNDKSFRKLVEEGQKEIDTALTQPFISIRLKEGIVSIGNKNIELKPFHIVFIPTYSDRNLKDALILISSTVGIAMTVLFKLMTLLPREL
;
A
#
# COMPACT_ATOMS: atom_id res chain seq x y z
N MET A 1 15.30 -25.40 -3.63
CA MET A 1 14.97 -24.01 -4.01
C MET A 1 15.66 -23.08 -3.03
N LYS A 2 16.58 -22.23 -3.47
CA LYS A 2 17.02 -21.09 -2.62
C LYS A 2 15.79 -20.22 -2.46
N GLU A 3 15.30 -20.02 -1.23
CA GLU A 3 14.35 -18.96 -0.95
C GLU A 3 14.93 -17.68 -1.54
N SER A 4 14.23 -17.10 -2.51
CA SER A 4 14.57 -15.78 -3.02
C SER A 4 14.39 -14.83 -1.85
N LYS A 5 15.48 -14.49 -1.15
CA LYS A 5 15.46 -13.52 -0.07
C LYS A 5 15.07 -12.18 -0.70
N PHE A 6 13.89 -11.69 -0.35
CA PHE A 6 13.49 -10.34 -0.73
C PHE A 6 14.45 -9.36 -0.08
N LYS A 7 14.72 -8.27 -0.79
CA LYS A 7 15.32 -7.10 -0.18
C LYS A 7 14.29 -6.45 0.75
N GLU A 8 14.61 -6.34 2.03
CA GLU A 8 13.68 -5.85 3.05
C GLU A 8 13.70 -4.31 3.12
N VAL A 9 12.65 -3.66 2.62
CA VAL A 9 12.54 -2.19 2.51
C VAL A 9 11.57 -1.67 3.55
N PHE A 10 12.03 -0.85 4.47
CA PHE A 10 11.20 -0.31 5.55
C PHE A 10 10.72 1.09 5.16
N ILE A 11 9.41 1.32 5.27
CA ILE A 11 8.78 2.59 4.90
C ILE A 11 8.00 3.13 6.10
N PHE A 12 8.29 4.36 6.50
CA PHE A 12 7.66 5.03 7.62
C PHE A 12 6.90 6.25 7.13
N VAL A 13 5.75 6.52 7.74
CA VAL A 13 5.23 7.89 7.83
C VAL A 13 5.59 8.44 9.20
N ALA A 14 6.16 9.65 9.24
CA ALA A 14 6.63 10.26 10.48
C ALA A 14 6.21 11.72 10.59
N GLY A 15 5.95 12.15 11.82
CA GLY A 15 5.56 13.52 12.16
C GLY A 15 6.48 14.08 13.23
N THR A 16 5.91 14.46 14.37
CA THR A 16 6.66 15.05 15.49
C THR A 16 7.36 14.05 16.40
N THR A 17 7.05 12.75 16.24
CA THR A 17 7.50 11.67 17.11
C THR A 17 8.41 10.72 16.32
N PRO A 18 9.72 11.01 16.16
CA PRO A 18 10.64 10.16 15.42
C PRO A 18 10.95 8.81 16.09
N GLN A 19 10.61 8.65 17.37
CA GLN A 19 10.79 7.41 18.16
C GLN A 19 10.20 6.18 17.46
N ILE A 20 9.05 6.36 16.79
CA ILE A 20 8.33 5.31 16.06
C ILE A 20 9.22 4.55 15.06
N ILE A 21 10.26 5.20 14.54
CA ILE A 21 11.19 4.60 13.57
C ILE A 21 12.00 3.51 14.28
N THR A 22 12.67 3.85 15.38
CA THR A 22 13.48 2.91 16.14
C THR A 22 12.63 1.88 16.89
N GLU A 23 11.44 2.24 17.36
CA GLU A 23 10.50 1.31 18.02
C GLU A 23 10.04 0.22 17.05
N THR A 24 9.65 0.61 15.83
CA THR A 24 9.22 -0.35 14.80
C THR A 24 10.39 -1.23 14.36
N ILE A 25 11.57 -0.64 14.09
CA ILE A 25 12.74 -1.43 13.68
C ILE A 25 13.11 -2.41 14.80
N TYR A 26 13.13 -1.95 16.05
CA TYR A 26 13.36 -2.80 17.22
C TYR A 26 12.40 -3.99 17.24
N ALA A 27 11.10 -3.75 17.06
CA ALA A 27 10.13 -4.84 17.09
C ALA A 27 10.29 -5.82 15.92
N LEU A 28 10.65 -5.34 14.73
CA LEU A 28 10.89 -6.17 13.54
C LEU A 28 12.13 -7.06 13.68
N ILE A 29 13.24 -6.53 14.19
CA ILE A 29 14.46 -7.33 14.41
C ILE A 29 14.32 -8.34 15.57
N HIS A 30 13.32 -8.17 16.44
CA HIS A 30 13.00 -9.12 17.52
C HIS A 30 11.81 -10.05 17.18
N LYS A 31 11.22 -9.93 15.99
CA LYS A 31 10.21 -10.87 15.48
C LYS A 31 10.83 -12.26 15.29
N LYS A 32 9.99 -13.29 15.17
CA LYS A 32 10.41 -14.65 14.82
C LYS A 32 9.73 -15.06 13.50
N PRO A 33 10.48 -15.20 12.38
CA PRO A 33 11.90 -14.85 12.22
C PRO A 33 12.14 -13.33 12.27
N PRO A 34 13.37 -12.88 12.61
CA PRO A 34 13.71 -11.47 12.65
C PRO A 34 13.81 -10.88 11.25
N VAL A 35 13.42 -9.61 11.10
CA VAL A 35 13.50 -8.87 9.84
C VAL A 35 14.44 -7.68 10.02
N TYR A 36 15.51 -7.65 9.24
CA TYR A 36 16.49 -6.57 9.24
C TYR A 36 16.30 -5.68 8.00
N PRO A 37 16.34 -4.35 8.16
CA PRO A 37 16.21 -3.45 7.01
C PRO A 37 17.45 -3.50 6.13
N GLU A 38 17.24 -3.49 4.82
CA GLU A 38 18.26 -3.26 3.79
C GLU A 38 18.09 -1.88 3.14
N GLU A 39 16.90 -1.29 3.23
CA GLU A 39 16.64 0.12 2.93
C GLU A 39 15.62 0.70 3.91
N ILE A 40 15.73 1.99 4.18
CA ILE A 40 14.78 2.75 4.99
C ILE A 40 14.33 3.97 4.19
N PHE A 41 13.03 4.24 4.21
CA PHE A 41 12.44 5.47 3.73
C PHE A 41 11.51 6.05 4.79
N VAL A 42 11.61 7.36 5.02
CA VAL A 42 10.75 8.07 5.97
C VAL A 42 10.04 9.21 5.25
N ILE A 43 8.76 9.02 4.99
CA ILE A 43 7.89 10.02 4.39
C ILE A 43 7.44 11.01 5.47
N THR A 44 7.68 12.30 5.27
CA THR A 44 7.44 13.35 6.26
C THR A 44 7.23 14.72 5.59
N THR A 45 6.82 15.72 6.35
CA THR A 45 6.89 17.14 5.97
C THR A 45 8.27 17.73 6.29
N SER A 46 8.58 18.96 5.83
CA SER A 46 9.86 19.63 6.13
C SER A 46 10.03 19.86 7.64
N HIS A 47 8.93 20.12 8.37
CA HIS A 47 8.98 20.20 9.83
C HIS A 47 9.40 18.87 10.46
N GLY A 48 8.77 17.76 10.06
CA GLY A 48 9.14 16.44 10.57
C GLY A 48 10.57 16.02 10.18
N LYS A 49 11.05 16.38 8.98
CA LYS A 49 12.46 16.18 8.57
C LYS A 49 13.44 16.85 9.53
N LYS A 50 13.16 18.10 9.96
CA LYS A 50 13.99 18.81 10.95
C LYS A 50 14.02 18.07 12.29
N LEU A 51 12.88 17.54 12.74
CA LEU A 51 12.77 16.80 13.99
C LEU A 51 13.49 15.44 13.93
N ILE A 52 13.31 14.67 12.84
CA ILE A 52 14.01 13.40 12.63
C ILE A 52 15.51 13.62 12.64
N ARG A 53 16.01 14.61 11.89
CA ARG A 53 17.43 14.94 11.86
C ARG A 53 17.94 15.30 13.25
N LYS A 54 17.33 16.28 13.90
CA LYS A 54 17.76 16.76 15.22
C LYS A 54 17.74 15.64 16.28
N ASN A 55 16.64 14.91 16.36
CA ASN A 55 16.36 14.04 17.50
C ASN A 55 16.83 12.60 17.31
N LEU A 56 17.11 12.17 16.07
CA LEU A 56 17.48 10.79 15.76
C LEU A 56 18.87 10.68 15.12
N ILE A 57 19.18 11.52 14.12
CA ILE A 57 20.45 11.49 13.39
C ILE A 57 21.53 12.30 14.11
N ASP A 58 21.36 13.62 14.21
CA ASP A 58 22.36 14.55 14.73
C ASP A 58 22.64 14.32 16.23
N SER A 59 21.65 13.84 16.98
CA SER A 59 21.80 13.44 18.38
C SER A 59 22.62 12.14 18.59
N GLY A 60 22.90 11.39 17.53
CA GLY A 60 23.58 10.09 17.60
C GLY A 60 22.72 8.92 18.07
N ARG A 61 21.45 9.13 18.43
CA ARG A 61 20.56 8.07 18.94
C ARG A 61 20.38 6.92 17.93
N PHE A 62 20.28 7.22 16.64
CA PHE A 62 20.21 6.18 15.60
C PHE A 62 21.53 5.41 15.48
N SER A 63 22.67 6.10 15.59
CA SER A 63 24.00 5.46 15.59
C SER A 63 24.15 4.49 16.76
N GLU A 64 23.73 4.90 17.97
CA GLU A 64 23.73 4.05 19.16
C GLU A 64 22.86 2.79 18.95
N PHE A 65 21.64 2.98 18.46
CA PHE A 65 20.73 1.88 18.12
C PHE A 65 21.36 0.92 17.11
N CYS A 66 21.94 1.47 16.03
CA CYS A 66 22.58 0.69 14.97
C CYS A 66 23.75 -0.15 15.49
N LYS A 67 24.63 0.46 16.30
CA LYS A 67 25.76 -0.24 16.93
C LYS A 67 25.29 -1.35 17.87
N GLU A 68 24.23 -1.11 18.63
CA GLU A 68 23.72 -2.07 19.60
C GLU A 68 23.09 -3.30 18.94
N PHE A 69 22.41 -3.13 17.81
CA PHE A 69 21.66 -4.20 17.14
C PHE A 69 22.25 -4.69 15.81
N GLY A 70 23.42 -4.16 15.40
CA GLY A 70 24.11 -4.59 14.18
C GLY A 70 23.41 -4.13 12.88
N ILE A 71 22.78 -2.95 12.91
CA ILE A 71 22.13 -2.35 11.74
C ILE A 71 23.10 -1.35 11.09
N GLN A 72 23.06 -1.23 9.77
CA GLN A 72 23.87 -0.22 9.07
C GLN A 72 23.31 1.18 9.33
N GLU A 73 24.12 2.04 9.95
CA GLU A 73 23.74 3.43 10.24
C GLU A 73 23.44 4.24 8.98
N SER A 74 24.09 3.91 7.86
CA SER A 74 23.89 4.57 6.56
C SER A 74 22.49 4.39 5.98
N LEU A 75 21.66 3.49 6.51
CA LEU A 75 20.30 3.27 6.04
C LEU A 75 19.37 4.46 6.30
N LEU A 76 19.62 5.22 7.37
CA LEU A 76 18.88 6.45 7.67
C LEU A 76 19.77 7.67 7.47
N ASN A 77 19.69 8.25 6.29
CA ASN A 77 20.46 9.42 5.86
C ASN A 77 19.53 10.50 5.26
N GLN A 78 20.10 11.58 4.71
CA GLN A 78 19.28 12.67 4.14
C GLN A 78 18.41 12.24 2.96
N ASP A 79 18.87 11.30 2.15
CA ASP A 79 18.17 10.79 0.96
C ASP A 79 17.06 9.80 1.34
N SER A 80 17.19 9.14 2.49
CA SER A 80 16.13 8.29 3.05
C SER A 80 14.92 9.08 3.58
N ILE A 81 15.10 10.38 3.87
CA ILE A 81 14.01 11.24 4.37
C ILE A 81 13.30 11.90 3.18
N ILE A 82 12.14 11.35 2.85
CA ILE A 82 11.34 11.75 1.71
C ILE A 82 10.35 12.84 2.13
N VAL A 83 10.63 14.08 1.73
CA VAL A 83 9.74 15.21 2.03
C VAL A 83 8.61 15.27 1.02
N VAL A 84 7.38 15.31 1.53
CA VAL A 84 6.18 15.46 0.72
C VAL A 84 6.21 16.81 -0.01
N LYS A 85 5.85 16.79 -1.30
CA LYS A 85 5.82 17.96 -2.17
C LYS A 85 4.40 18.29 -2.63
N ASP A 86 4.15 19.57 -2.87
CA ASP A 86 2.94 20.05 -3.54
C ASP A 86 2.98 19.76 -5.05
N SER A 87 1.89 20.09 -5.75
CA SER A 87 1.77 19.95 -7.21
C SER A 87 2.76 20.80 -8.02
N LYS A 88 3.43 21.77 -7.39
CA LYS A 88 4.46 22.62 -7.99
C LYS A 88 5.88 22.13 -7.66
N GLY A 89 6.01 21.03 -6.91
CA GLY A 89 7.28 20.46 -6.49
C GLY A 89 7.90 21.11 -5.25
N ASN A 90 7.21 22.03 -4.58
CA ASN A 90 7.69 22.64 -3.34
C ASN A 90 7.47 21.70 -2.16
N GLU A 91 8.43 21.64 -1.24
CA GLU A 91 8.26 20.89 -0.01
C GLU A 91 7.16 21.49 0.88
N LEU A 92 6.31 20.62 1.46
CA LEU A 92 5.31 21.03 2.43
C LEU A 92 5.94 21.16 3.81
N ASP A 93 5.81 22.33 4.45
CA ASP A 93 6.28 22.55 5.82
C ASP A 93 5.45 21.73 6.83
N ASP A 94 4.13 21.77 6.70
CA ASP A 94 3.13 20.95 7.39
C ASP A 94 1.85 20.85 6.55
N VAL A 95 0.94 19.92 6.88
CA VAL A 95 -0.37 19.78 6.22
C VAL A 95 -1.43 20.53 7.01
N ARG A 96 -1.90 21.65 6.44
CA ARG A 96 -2.79 22.63 7.10
C ARG A 96 -4.13 22.81 6.38
N ASN A 97 -4.23 22.46 5.11
CA ASN A 97 -5.46 22.62 4.33
C ASN A 97 -5.78 21.40 3.44
N GLY A 98 -6.97 21.42 2.83
CA GLY A 98 -7.46 20.31 2.00
C GLY A 98 -6.62 20.03 0.76
N GLN A 99 -6.09 21.07 0.09
CA GLN A 99 -5.27 20.91 -1.12
C GLN A 99 -3.91 20.27 -0.78
N GLU A 100 -3.29 20.68 0.31
CA GLU A 100 -2.05 20.06 0.81
C GLU A 100 -2.29 18.60 1.20
N ASN A 101 -3.48 18.28 1.75
CA ASN A 101 -3.84 16.92 2.07
C ASN A 101 -4.10 16.06 0.83
N GLU A 102 -4.67 16.61 -0.24
CA GLU A 102 -4.76 15.92 -1.54
C GLU A 102 -3.37 15.65 -2.13
N CYS A 103 -2.47 16.65 -2.11
CA CYS A 103 -1.08 16.47 -2.55
C CYS A 103 -0.35 15.39 -1.74
N LEU A 104 -0.58 15.33 -0.43
CA LEU A 104 -0.05 14.29 0.44
C LEU A 104 -0.50 12.89 -0.02
N GLY A 105 -1.78 12.73 -0.33
CA GLY A 105 -2.34 11.47 -0.80
C GLY A 105 -1.73 11.02 -2.11
N ASP A 106 -1.66 11.91 -3.10
CA ASP A 106 -1.07 11.64 -4.40
C ASP A 106 0.41 11.27 -4.26
N PHE A 107 1.16 11.99 -3.42
CA PHE A 107 2.58 11.74 -3.18
C PHE A 107 2.85 10.36 -2.56
N ILE A 108 2.17 10.03 -1.45
CA ILE A 108 2.34 8.73 -0.78
C ILE A 108 1.94 7.59 -1.73
N THR A 109 0.86 7.79 -2.48
CA THR A 109 0.34 6.79 -3.41
C THR A 109 1.34 6.49 -4.53
N GLU A 110 1.88 7.52 -5.17
CA GLU A 110 2.90 7.35 -6.21
C GLU A 110 4.18 6.72 -5.64
N PHE A 111 4.61 7.13 -4.44
CA PHE A 111 5.79 6.56 -3.80
C PHE A 111 5.66 5.05 -3.55
N ILE A 112 4.52 4.60 -3.02
CA ILE A 112 4.27 3.18 -2.78
C ILE A 112 4.14 2.42 -4.09
N LYS A 113 3.47 3.00 -5.11
CA LYS A 113 3.39 2.41 -6.45
C LYS A 113 4.78 2.20 -7.06
N GLU A 114 5.67 3.18 -6.94
CA GLU A 114 7.07 3.08 -7.38
C GLU A 114 7.80 1.98 -6.62
N LYS A 115 7.81 1.99 -5.29
CA LYS A 115 8.54 0.98 -4.49
C LYS A 115 8.00 -0.44 -4.67
N ALA A 116 6.69 -0.57 -4.87
CA ALA A 116 6.07 -1.86 -5.12
C ALA A 116 6.28 -2.36 -6.56
N SER A 117 6.82 -1.54 -7.48
CA SER A 117 7.15 -1.98 -8.85
C SER A 117 8.34 -2.94 -8.90
N GLU A 118 9.23 -2.89 -7.90
CA GLU A 118 10.41 -3.75 -7.83
C GLU A 118 10.09 -5.12 -7.23
N HIS A 119 9.88 -6.15 -8.05
CA HIS A 119 9.43 -7.48 -7.61
C HIS A 119 10.39 -8.23 -6.66
N SER A 120 11.66 -7.83 -6.58
CA SER A 120 12.67 -8.38 -5.66
C SER A 120 12.62 -7.81 -4.25
N THR A 121 11.74 -6.85 -3.96
CA THR A 121 11.61 -6.22 -2.65
C THR A 121 10.39 -6.72 -1.89
N ARG A 122 10.46 -6.59 -0.57
CA ARG A 122 9.31 -6.65 0.32
C ARG A 122 9.22 -5.34 1.09
N LEU A 123 8.04 -4.72 1.05
CA LEU A 123 7.80 -3.48 1.77
C LEU A 123 7.32 -3.80 3.18
N HIS A 124 7.93 -3.16 4.17
CA HIS A 124 7.56 -3.16 5.57
C HIS A 124 7.11 -1.75 5.96
N CYS A 125 5.82 -1.48 5.89
CA CYS A 125 5.25 -0.15 6.08
C CYS A 125 4.74 0.06 7.51
N SER A 126 5.10 1.18 8.15
CA SER A 126 4.64 1.54 9.50
C SER A 126 3.73 2.76 9.49
N LEU A 127 2.55 2.62 10.11
CA LEU A 127 1.50 3.65 10.21
C LEU A 127 1.66 4.59 11.40
N ALA A 128 2.59 4.32 12.31
CA ALA A 128 2.55 4.82 13.68
C ALA A 128 2.89 6.32 13.85
N GLY A 129 3.27 7.02 12.78
CA GLY A 129 3.66 8.43 12.84
C GLY A 129 2.95 9.31 11.83
N GLY A 130 3.19 10.62 11.96
CA GLY A 130 2.66 11.64 11.04
C GLY A 130 1.27 12.16 11.43
N ARG A 131 0.70 12.99 10.56
CA ARG A 131 -0.73 13.31 10.63
C ARG A 131 -1.51 12.02 10.34
N LYS A 132 -2.66 11.81 10.99
CA LYS A 132 -3.52 10.63 10.78
C LYS A 132 -3.83 10.33 9.30
N THR A 133 -3.88 11.38 8.48
CA THR A 133 -4.10 11.26 7.03
C THR A 133 -2.91 10.62 6.31
N MET A 134 -1.68 10.79 6.78
CA MET A 134 -0.50 10.10 6.22
C MET A 134 -0.63 8.58 6.39
N SER A 135 -1.02 8.13 7.58
CA SER A 135 -1.26 6.71 7.88
C SER A 135 -2.40 6.16 7.03
N PHE A 136 -3.48 6.92 6.87
CA PHE A 136 -4.59 6.57 5.98
C PHE A 136 -4.09 6.36 4.54
N TYR A 137 -3.39 7.33 3.95
CA TYR A 137 -2.90 7.23 2.57
C TYR A 137 -1.88 6.12 2.38
N LEU A 138 -0.99 5.87 3.36
CA LEU A 138 -0.04 4.77 3.30
C LEU A 138 -0.76 3.41 3.25
N GLY A 139 -1.76 3.21 4.12
CA GLY A 139 -2.56 1.98 4.14
C GLY A 139 -3.40 1.81 2.88
N SER A 140 -4.01 2.89 2.37
CA SER A 140 -4.78 2.84 1.12
C SER A 140 -3.90 2.60 -0.11
N ALA A 141 -2.72 3.23 -0.19
CA ALA A 141 -1.78 3.00 -1.27
C ALA A 141 -1.28 1.54 -1.30
N LEU A 142 -1.05 0.93 -0.13
CA LEU A 142 -0.75 -0.51 -0.05
C LEU A 142 -1.91 -1.39 -0.49
N GLN A 143 -3.15 -1.02 -0.25
CA GLN A 143 -4.29 -1.79 -0.77
C GLN A 143 -4.33 -1.77 -2.30
N LEU A 144 -4.07 -0.61 -2.90
CA LEU A 144 -4.09 -0.41 -4.35
C LEU A 144 -2.88 -1.03 -5.05
N PHE A 145 -1.67 -0.90 -4.49
CA PHE A 145 -0.42 -1.24 -5.17
C PHE A 145 0.47 -2.24 -4.43
N GLY A 146 0.18 -2.54 -3.17
CA GLY A 146 0.90 -3.55 -2.40
C GLY A 146 0.72 -4.96 -2.96
N ARG A 147 1.67 -5.83 -2.62
CA ARG A 147 1.76 -7.22 -3.07
C ARG A 147 1.49 -8.18 -1.92
N PRO A 148 1.22 -9.47 -2.19
CA PRO A 148 0.90 -10.45 -1.14
C PRO A 148 1.96 -10.62 -0.04
N TRP A 149 3.22 -10.30 -0.34
CA TRP A 149 4.32 -10.37 0.62
C TRP A 149 4.60 -9.07 1.34
N ASP A 150 4.07 -7.93 0.89
CA ASP A 150 4.23 -6.64 1.56
C ASP A 150 3.44 -6.62 2.88
N LYS A 151 3.91 -5.83 3.84
CA LYS A 151 3.43 -5.86 5.22
C LYS A 151 3.12 -4.46 5.74
N LEU A 152 2.08 -4.37 6.55
CA LEU A 152 1.63 -3.15 7.20
C LEU A 152 1.63 -3.32 8.72
N TYR A 153 2.17 -2.33 9.43
CA TYR A 153 2.39 -2.41 10.87
C TYR A 153 1.91 -1.18 11.62
N HIS A 154 1.55 -1.40 12.89
CA HIS A 154 1.38 -0.38 13.89
C HIS A 154 2.15 -0.78 15.14
N VAL A 155 3.16 0.00 15.51
CA VAL A 155 3.91 -0.20 16.75
C VAL A 155 3.14 0.45 17.90
N LEU A 156 3.09 -0.26 19.03
CA LEU A 156 2.50 0.20 20.28
C LEU A 156 3.56 0.08 21.36
N VAL A 157 3.70 1.13 22.16
CA VAL A 157 4.62 1.15 23.30
C VAL A 157 3.81 1.37 24.56
N SER A 158 4.21 0.73 25.66
CA SER A 158 3.65 0.98 26.99
C SER A 158 3.55 2.51 27.28
N PRO A 159 2.38 3.03 27.74
CA PRO A 159 2.07 4.47 27.74
C PRO A 159 3.09 5.38 28.45
N GLU A 160 3.71 4.89 29.52
CA GLU A 160 4.73 5.60 30.29
C GLU A 160 6.01 5.87 29.49
N PHE A 161 6.31 5.02 28.50
CA PHE A 161 7.44 5.16 27.59
C PHE A 161 7.06 5.89 26.31
N GLU A 162 5.86 5.66 25.76
CA GLU A 162 5.35 6.39 24.58
C GLU A 162 5.37 7.92 24.81
N SER A 163 4.98 8.33 26.02
CA SER A 163 4.93 9.74 26.41
C SER A 163 6.28 10.29 26.90
N ASN A 164 7.37 9.52 26.81
CA ASN A 164 8.71 9.94 27.25
C ASN A 164 9.59 10.33 26.05
N PRO A 165 9.99 11.61 25.93
CA PRO A 165 10.78 12.08 24.78
C PRO A 165 12.17 11.45 24.67
N ASP A 166 12.67 10.81 25.73
CA ASP A 166 13.98 10.17 25.78
C ASP A 166 13.95 8.64 25.53
N PHE A 167 12.76 8.04 25.46
CA PHE A 167 12.62 6.63 25.07
C PHE A 167 12.50 6.50 23.55
N TYR A 168 13.36 5.68 22.93
CA TYR A 168 13.37 5.45 21.47
C TYR A 168 13.30 3.97 21.10
N TYR A 169 13.76 3.10 22.01
CA TYR A 169 13.77 1.65 21.86
C TYR A 169 14.11 1.06 23.23
N LYS A 170 13.98 -0.27 23.36
CA LYS A 170 14.40 -1.01 24.55
C LYS A 170 15.88 -1.45 24.42
N PRO A 171 16.85 -0.74 25.02
CA PRO A 171 18.27 -1.13 24.97
C PRO A 171 18.52 -2.47 25.68
N LYS A 172 19.59 -3.17 25.31
CA LYS A 172 20.06 -4.41 25.95
C LYS A 172 20.49 -4.14 27.40
N LYS A 173 21.10 -2.98 27.65
CA LYS A 173 21.42 -2.52 29.01
C LYS A 173 20.29 -1.67 29.56
N ASN A 174 19.77 -2.05 30.72
CA ASN A 174 18.72 -1.29 31.41
C ASN A 174 19.16 0.15 31.67
N LYS A 175 18.36 1.12 31.20
CA LYS A 175 18.51 2.56 31.50
C LYS A 175 17.36 2.99 32.41
N VAL A 176 17.59 4.00 33.23
CA VAL A 176 16.59 4.56 34.15
C VAL A 176 16.27 5.98 33.72
N PHE A 177 15.00 6.25 33.44
CA PHE A 177 14.49 7.59 33.17
C PHE A 177 13.72 8.11 34.38
N LYS A 178 13.81 9.41 34.65
CA LYS A 178 13.03 10.06 35.70
C LYS A 178 11.88 10.82 35.06
N LYS A 179 10.64 10.47 35.41
CA LYS A 179 9.43 11.18 34.96
C LYS A 179 8.49 11.35 36.14
N ASP A 180 8.11 12.59 36.45
CA ASP A 180 7.14 12.94 37.51
C ASP A 180 7.41 12.23 38.86
N ALA A 181 8.67 12.27 39.31
CA ALA A 181 9.19 11.62 40.53
C ALA A 181 9.14 10.06 40.55
N LYS A 182 8.77 9.40 39.45
CA LYS A 182 8.89 7.95 39.26
C LYS A 182 10.11 7.59 38.42
N GLU A 183 10.76 6.50 38.80
CA GLU A 183 11.84 5.89 38.02
C GLU A 183 11.25 4.86 37.04
N LEU A 184 11.51 5.06 35.75
CA LEU A 184 11.11 4.16 34.67
C LEU A 184 12.34 3.39 34.20
N HIS A 185 12.32 2.06 34.32
CA HIS A 185 13.41 1.21 33.86
C HIS A 185 13.10 0.67 32.46
N THR A 186 13.99 0.87 31.48
CA THR A 186 13.75 0.43 30.10
C THR A 186 13.53 -1.08 29.94
N LYS A 187 14.01 -1.89 30.88
CA LYS A 187 13.74 -3.34 30.91
C LYS A 187 12.24 -3.65 31.02
N ASP A 188 11.45 -2.75 31.59
CA ASP A 188 10.01 -2.90 31.81
C ASP A 188 9.19 -2.40 30.61
N ALA A 189 9.83 -1.73 29.64
CA ALA A 189 9.16 -1.28 28.43
C ALA A 189 8.66 -2.47 27.59
N GLU A 190 7.41 -2.37 27.14
CA GLU A 190 6.81 -3.30 26.20
C GLU A 190 6.64 -2.60 24.85
N ILE A 191 7.21 -3.21 23.79
CA ILE A 191 7.06 -2.74 22.40
C ILE A 191 6.35 -3.86 21.65
N PHE A 192 5.09 -3.62 21.30
CA PHE A 192 4.24 -4.54 20.56
C PHE A 192 4.11 -4.09 19.11
N LEU A 193 4.18 -5.04 18.17
CA LEU A 193 4.03 -4.77 16.75
C LEU A 193 2.79 -5.47 16.22
N ALA A 194 1.73 -4.71 15.97
CA ALA A 194 0.54 -5.20 15.29
C ALA A 194 0.81 -5.28 13.79
N GLU A 195 0.69 -6.47 13.19
CA GLU A 195 0.61 -6.64 11.74
C GLU A 195 -0.85 -6.47 11.31
N LEU A 196 -1.12 -5.47 10.47
CA LEU A 196 -2.46 -5.11 10.05
C LEU A 196 -2.80 -5.76 8.71
N PRO A 197 -3.93 -6.48 8.61
CA PRO A 197 -4.37 -7.00 7.32
C PRO A 197 -4.87 -5.87 6.42
N PHE A 198 -4.68 -6.03 5.12
CA PHE A 198 -5.22 -5.11 4.11
C PHE A 198 -5.64 -5.88 2.85
N ILE A 199 -6.58 -5.32 2.09
CA ILE A 199 -7.09 -5.94 0.87
C ILE A 199 -6.11 -5.69 -0.27
N ILE A 200 -5.71 -6.75 -0.97
CA ILE A 200 -4.85 -6.64 -2.15
C ILE A 200 -5.72 -6.46 -3.39
N LEU A 201 -5.63 -5.28 -4.01
CA LEU A 201 -6.39 -4.88 -5.19
C LEU A 201 -5.55 -4.75 -6.48
N ARG A 202 -4.22 -4.67 -6.37
CA ARG A 202 -3.30 -4.39 -7.48
C ARG A 202 -3.57 -5.19 -8.76
N GLU A 203 -3.80 -6.49 -8.63
CA GLU A 203 -4.00 -7.40 -9.77
C GLU A 203 -5.48 -7.60 -10.13
N LYS A 204 -6.39 -7.00 -9.36
CA LYS A 204 -7.85 -7.16 -9.50
C LYS A 204 -8.52 -5.98 -10.16
N ILE A 205 -7.89 -4.80 -10.09
CA ILE A 205 -8.45 -3.54 -10.57
C ILE A 205 -7.41 -2.86 -11.48
N PRO A 206 -7.72 -2.61 -12.76
CA PRO A 206 -6.83 -1.83 -13.62
C PRO A 206 -6.85 -0.36 -13.18
N LEU A 207 -5.72 0.12 -12.67
CA LEU A 207 -5.54 1.47 -12.13
C LEU A 207 -4.42 2.19 -12.86
N ASN A 208 -4.71 3.36 -13.44
CA ASN A 208 -3.74 4.08 -14.28
C ASN A 208 -3.44 5.51 -13.82
N ASP A 209 -4.33 6.13 -13.05
CA ASP A 209 -4.16 7.52 -12.60
C ASP A 209 -3.02 7.65 -11.57
N LYS A 210 -2.62 8.90 -11.32
CA LYS A 210 -1.68 9.29 -10.25
C LYS A 210 -2.41 9.90 -9.05
N SER A 211 -3.56 10.53 -9.28
CA SER A 211 -4.32 11.11 -8.18
C SER A 211 -4.99 10.02 -7.37
N PHE A 212 -4.78 10.02 -6.05
CA PHE A 212 -5.43 9.08 -5.13
C PHE A 212 -6.94 9.13 -5.27
N ARG A 213 -7.51 10.34 -5.39
CA ARG A 213 -8.95 10.52 -5.56
C ARG A 213 -9.46 9.83 -6.83
N LYS A 214 -8.74 9.97 -7.95
CA LYS A 214 -9.09 9.32 -9.21
C LYS A 214 -8.92 7.82 -9.15
N LEU A 215 -7.88 7.33 -8.49
CA LEU A 215 -7.68 5.90 -8.26
C LEU A 215 -8.83 5.28 -7.46
N VAL A 216 -9.38 5.98 -6.46
CA VAL A 216 -10.56 5.54 -5.73
C VAL A 216 -11.81 5.55 -6.63
N GLU A 217 -12.00 6.59 -7.46
CA GLU A 217 -13.11 6.66 -8.43
C GLU A 217 -13.04 5.49 -9.45
N GLU A 218 -11.85 5.19 -9.98
CA GLU A 218 -11.60 4.05 -10.87
C GLU A 218 -11.89 2.72 -10.17
N GLY A 219 -11.38 2.54 -8.95
CA GLY A 219 -11.57 1.33 -8.17
C GLY A 219 -13.04 1.06 -7.85
N GLN A 220 -13.79 2.09 -7.44
CA GLN A 220 -15.22 1.97 -7.17
C GLN A 220 -15.98 1.55 -8.43
N LYS A 221 -15.68 2.19 -9.57
CA LYS A 221 -16.32 1.88 -10.85
C LYS A 221 -16.08 0.42 -11.28
N GLU A 222 -14.86 -0.10 -11.13
CA GLU A 222 -14.57 -1.49 -11.50
C GLU A 222 -15.22 -2.48 -10.52
N ILE A 223 -15.30 -2.17 -9.22
CA ILE A 223 -16.04 -2.97 -8.25
C ILE A 223 -17.54 -3.01 -8.59
N ASP A 224 -18.15 -1.86 -8.86
CA ASP A 224 -19.57 -1.77 -9.22
C ASP A 224 -19.87 -2.55 -10.51
N THR A 225 -18.96 -2.48 -11.48
CA THR A 225 -19.06 -3.25 -12.73
C THR A 225 -18.91 -4.76 -12.49
N ALA A 226 -18.07 -5.18 -11.55
CA ALA A 226 -17.88 -6.59 -11.21
C ALA A 226 -19.09 -7.18 -10.45
N LEU A 227 -19.74 -6.38 -9.61
CA LEU A 227 -20.94 -6.79 -8.85
C LEU A 227 -22.20 -6.83 -9.71
N THR A 228 -22.24 -6.05 -10.79
CA THR A 228 -23.34 -6.09 -11.76
C THR A 228 -23.02 -7.12 -12.83
N GLN A 229 -23.52 -8.35 -12.71
CA GLN A 229 -23.58 -9.24 -13.88
C GLN A 229 -24.54 -8.58 -14.88
N PRO A 230 -24.07 -8.10 -16.04
CA PRO A 230 -24.98 -7.50 -17.01
C PRO A 230 -25.94 -8.59 -17.48
N PHE A 231 -27.24 -8.37 -17.36
CA PHE A 231 -28.23 -9.25 -17.96
C PHE A 231 -27.94 -9.34 -19.46
N ILE A 232 -27.73 -10.56 -19.95
CA ILE A 232 -27.56 -10.83 -21.37
C ILE A 232 -28.93 -11.22 -21.91
N SER A 233 -29.47 -10.42 -22.82
CA SER A 233 -30.70 -10.73 -23.54
C SER A 233 -30.39 -10.85 -25.03
N ILE A 234 -30.79 -11.95 -25.66
CA ILE A 234 -30.59 -12.17 -27.09
C ILE A 234 -31.95 -12.18 -27.77
N ARG A 235 -32.17 -11.20 -28.67
CA ARG A 235 -33.36 -11.13 -29.53
C ARG A 235 -32.95 -11.52 -30.95
N LEU A 236 -32.89 -12.83 -31.20
CA LEU A 236 -32.42 -13.39 -32.47
C LEU A 236 -33.24 -12.91 -33.69
N LYS A 237 -34.56 -12.74 -33.54
CA LYS A 237 -35.43 -12.24 -34.61
C LYS A 237 -35.11 -10.81 -35.03
N GLU A 238 -34.60 -10.01 -34.10
CA GLU A 238 -34.21 -8.62 -34.32
C GLU A 238 -32.71 -8.49 -34.63
N GLY A 239 -31.95 -9.58 -34.50
CA GLY A 239 -30.50 -9.56 -34.63
C GLY A 239 -29.82 -8.71 -33.56
N ILE A 240 -30.32 -8.67 -32.32
CA ILE A 240 -29.75 -7.81 -31.26
C ILE A 240 -29.31 -8.66 -30.06
N VAL A 241 -28.10 -8.40 -29.57
CA VAL A 241 -27.63 -8.84 -28.24
C VAL A 241 -27.55 -7.63 -27.34
N SER A 242 -28.29 -7.65 -26.23
CA SER A 242 -28.22 -6.65 -25.17
C SER A 242 -27.34 -7.17 -24.05
N ILE A 243 -26.30 -6.42 -23.69
CA ILE A 243 -25.44 -6.66 -22.52
C ILE A 243 -25.63 -5.46 -21.59
N GLY A 244 -26.46 -5.64 -20.55
CA GLY A 244 -26.92 -4.52 -19.72
C GLY A 244 -27.65 -3.47 -20.59
N ASN A 245 -27.17 -2.23 -20.60
CA ASN A 245 -27.77 -1.13 -21.38
C ASN A 245 -27.20 -0.97 -22.80
N LYS A 246 -26.25 -1.81 -23.20
CA LYS A 246 -25.65 -1.74 -24.55
C LYS A 246 -26.31 -2.74 -25.48
N ASN A 247 -26.77 -2.26 -26.63
CA ASN A 247 -27.27 -3.09 -27.72
C ASN A 247 -26.19 -3.26 -28.79
N ILE A 248 -25.92 -4.50 -29.16
CA ILE A 248 -25.00 -4.88 -30.22
C ILE A 248 -25.84 -5.51 -31.33
N GLU A 249 -25.76 -4.94 -32.53
CA GLU A 249 -26.40 -5.50 -33.71
C GLU A 249 -25.57 -6.67 -34.26
N LEU A 250 -26.20 -7.83 -34.36
CA LEU A 250 -25.67 -9.04 -34.96
C LEU A 250 -25.88 -8.99 -36.47
N LYS A 251 -24.79 -9.11 -37.22
CA LYS A 251 -24.89 -9.39 -38.65
C LYS A 251 -25.48 -10.79 -38.86
N PRO A 252 -26.21 -11.03 -39.97
CA PRO A 252 -26.87 -12.31 -40.23
C PRO A 252 -25.98 -13.56 -40.08
N PHE A 253 -24.68 -13.46 -40.38
CA PHE A 253 -23.74 -14.58 -40.21
C PHE A 253 -23.44 -14.93 -38.74
N HIS A 254 -23.52 -13.97 -37.80
CA HIS A 254 -23.31 -14.24 -36.37
C HIS A 254 -24.49 -15.02 -35.76
N ILE A 255 -25.70 -14.83 -36.30
CA ILE A 255 -26.93 -15.45 -35.83
C ILE A 255 -26.89 -16.97 -36.02
N VAL A 256 -26.17 -17.47 -37.03
CA VAL A 256 -26.07 -18.91 -37.34
C VAL A 256 -25.34 -19.70 -36.24
N PHE A 257 -24.44 -19.07 -35.49
CA PHE A 257 -23.63 -19.73 -34.45
C PHE A 257 -24.27 -19.73 -33.06
N ILE A 258 -25.36 -18.98 -32.86
CA ILE A 258 -26.03 -18.85 -31.55
C ILE A 258 -27.01 -20.00 -31.25
N PRO A 259 -27.88 -20.46 -32.17
CA PRO A 259 -28.89 -21.47 -31.85
C PRO A 259 -28.32 -22.88 -31.63
N THR A 260 -27.05 -23.14 -31.97
CA THR A 260 -26.36 -24.40 -31.67
C THR A 260 -25.95 -24.54 -30.20
N TYR A 261 -26.02 -23.47 -29.42
CA TYR A 261 -25.71 -23.48 -27.99
C TYR A 261 -27.01 -23.33 -27.20
N SER A 262 -27.48 -24.44 -26.60
CA SER A 262 -28.53 -24.40 -25.58
C SER A 262 -28.15 -23.44 -24.43
N ASP A 263 -29.13 -22.96 -23.66
CA ASP A 263 -29.00 -21.97 -22.56
C ASP A 263 -27.80 -22.15 -21.62
N ARG A 264 -27.24 -23.36 -21.52
CA ARG A 264 -26.07 -23.67 -20.68
C ARG A 264 -24.71 -23.32 -21.30
N ASN A 265 -24.61 -23.13 -22.61
CA ASN A 265 -23.34 -22.91 -23.32
C ASN A 265 -23.27 -21.59 -24.11
N LEU A 266 -23.98 -20.54 -23.69
CA LEU A 266 -23.78 -19.19 -24.23
C LEU A 266 -22.33 -18.69 -24.09
N LYS A 267 -21.57 -19.25 -23.14
CA LYS A 267 -20.13 -19.00 -22.93
C LYS A 267 -19.32 -19.28 -24.21
N ASP A 268 -19.53 -20.43 -24.83
CA ASP A 268 -18.77 -20.88 -26.01
C ASP A 268 -19.20 -20.15 -27.28
N ALA A 269 -20.49 -19.81 -27.38
CA ALA A 269 -21.04 -19.02 -28.48
C ALA A 269 -20.43 -17.61 -28.56
N LEU A 270 -20.31 -16.91 -27.43
CA LEU A 270 -19.71 -15.57 -27.35
C LEU A 270 -18.21 -15.57 -27.65
N ILE A 271 -17.50 -16.63 -27.25
CA ILE A 271 -16.08 -16.82 -27.57
C ILE A 271 -15.88 -17.00 -29.08
N LEU A 272 -16.70 -17.82 -29.75
CA LEU A 272 -16.63 -18.00 -31.21
C LEU A 272 -16.99 -16.72 -31.99
N ILE A 273 -17.98 -15.95 -31.52
CA ILE A 273 -18.36 -14.68 -32.15
C ILE A 273 -17.22 -13.66 -32.03
N SER A 274 -16.48 -13.64 -30.92
CA SER A 274 -15.35 -12.72 -30.79
C SER A 274 -14.20 -12.99 -31.77
N SER A 275 -13.90 -14.27 -32.04
CA SER A 275 -12.80 -14.67 -32.92
C SER A 275 -13.12 -14.44 -34.40
N THR A 276 -14.39 -14.37 -34.75
CA THR A 276 -14.86 -14.25 -36.14
C THR A 276 -15.16 -12.81 -36.55
N VAL A 277 -15.40 -11.91 -35.59
CA VAL A 277 -15.92 -10.55 -35.85
C VAL A 277 -14.86 -9.46 -35.67
N GLY A 278 -13.63 -9.81 -35.24
CA GLY A 278 -12.63 -8.80 -34.92
C GLY A 278 -13.13 -7.81 -33.88
N ILE A 279 -14.03 -8.27 -33.00
CA ILE A 279 -14.41 -7.50 -31.81
C ILE A 279 -13.13 -7.43 -30.99
N ALA A 280 -12.64 -6.21 -30.77
CA ALA A 280 -11.36 -5.94 -30.12
C ALA A 280 -11.13 -6.89 -28.95
N MET A 281 -9.93 -7.49 -28.90
CA MET A 281 -9.46 -8.39 -27.82
C MET A 281 -9.94 -7.94 -26.43
N THR A 282 -10.04 -6.64 -26.21
CA THR A 282 -10.55 -5.97 -25.01
C THR A 282 -11.94 -6.43 -24.53
N VAL A 283 -12.90 -6.68 -25.43
CA VAL A 283 -14.25 -7.13 -25.06
C VAL A 283 -14.26 -8.61 -24.69
N LEU A 284 -13.48 -9.41 -25.43
CA LEU A 284 -13.31 -10.83 -25.14
C LEU A 284 -12.57 -11.06 -23.82
N PHE A 285 -11.51 -10.28 -23.57
CA PHE A 285 -10.76 -10.32 -22.31
C PHE A 285 -11.66 -9.95 -21.14
N LYS A 286 -12.49 -8.91 -21.29
CA LYS A 286 -13.40 -8.47 -20.22
C LYS A 286 -14.51 -9.50 -19.95
N LEU A 287 -15.02 -10.18 -20.98
CA LEU A 287 -15.95 -11.31 -20.83
C LEU A 287 -15.29 -12.54 -20.18
N MET A 288 -14.04 -12.86 -20.53
CA MET A 288 -13.29 -13.99 -19.95
C MET A 288 -12.89 -13.75 -18.49
N THR A 289 -12.64 -12.49 -18.08
CA THR A 289 -12.35 -12.14 -16.68
C THR A 289 -13.59 -12.06 -15.78
N LEU A 290 -14.78 -11.97 -16.37
CA LEU A 290 -16.06 -11.89 -15.66
C LEU A 290 -16.71 -13.28 -15.40
N LEU A 291 -16.05 -14.37 -15.79
CA LEU A 291 -16.53 -15.73 -15.60
C LEU A 291 -15.69 -16.46 -14.54
N PRO A 292 -16.32 -17.20 -13.59
CA PRO A 292 -15.57 -18.03 -12.65
C PRO A 292 -14.80 -19.11 -13.41
N ARG A 293 -13.51 -19.28 -13.08
CA ARG A 293 -12.71 -20.44 -13.52
C ARG A 293 -13.29 -21.67 -12.84
N GLU A 294 -13.99 -22.51 -13.58
CA GLU A 294 -14.30 -23.86 -13.11
C GLU A 294 -13.01 -24.69 -13.09
N LEU A 295 -12.80 -25.39 -11.97
CA LEU A 295 -11.75 -26.37 -11.70
C LEU A 295 -11.96 -27.63 -12.53
#